data_AF-A0A2D6U1G4-F1
#
_entry.id   AF-A0A2D6U1G4-F1
#
_cell.length_a   1.000
_cell.length_b   1.000
_cell.length_c   1.000
_cell.angle_alpha   90.00
_cell.angle_beta   90.00
_cell.angle_gamma   90.00
#
_symmetry.space_group_name_H-M   'P 1'
#
loop_
_entity.id
_entity.type
_entity.pdbx_description
1 polymer ?
#
loop_
_entity_poly.entity_id
_entity_poly.type
_entity_poly.pdbx_seq_one_letter_code
_entity_poly.pdbx_strand_id
1 'polypeptide(L)'
;MLEKLKAIVKVKCPEADNKDETRGAIFIDAEEKVKFTLENGESKSIEVEFDVKDVRKVEHELAVHHLYTPNPLSALIIETIILDDIDLGVILYKGEYKPVYPEPWYSDEVDAGRPPKEIIGDPESGKDGNAPLFMGWEGVYTLKFTTPLYEWLLEHL
;
A
#
# COMPACT_ATOMS: atom_id res chain seq x y z
N MET A 1 20.66 14.15 -12.03
CA MET A 1 20.66 14.91 -10.76
C MET A 1 19.81 14.11 -9.78
N LEU A 2 19.88 14.33 -8.46
CA LEU A 2 18.85 13.78 -7.57
C LEU A 2 17.80 14.87 -7.38
N GLU A 3 16.54 14.52 -7.60
CA GLU A 3 15.38 15.36 -7.31
C GLU A 3 14.75 14.85 -6.02
N LYS A 4 14.21 15.75 -5.21
CA LYS A 4 13.49 15.35 -3.98
C LYS A 4 12.01 15.31 -4.26
N LEU A 5 11.39 14.17 -4.00
CA LEU A 5 9.94 14.05 -4.00
C LEU A 5 9.44 13.90 -2.57
N LYS A 6 8.23 14.38 -2.37
CA LYS A 6 7.49 14.27 -1.12
C LYS A 6 6.27 13.38 -1.34
N ALA A 7 6.08 12.38 -0.48
CA ALA A 7 4.85 11.60 -0.43
C ALA A 7 4.12 11.84 0.89
N ILE A 8 2.81 12.03 0.82
CA ILE A 8 1.91 12.03 1.98
C ILE A 8 0.98 10.83 1.82
N VAL A 9 1.14 9.84 2.69
CA VAL A 9 0.27 8.65 2.74
C VAL A 9 -0.73 8.85 3.87
N LYS A 10 -2.02 8.89 3.54
CA LYS A 10 -3.10 8.94 4.53
C LYS A 10 -3.62 7.54 4.78
N VAL A 11 -3.51 7.09 6.02
CA VAL A 11 -3.91 5.75 6.46
C VAL A 11 -4.92 5.84 7.58
N LYS A 12 -5.79 4.84 7.67
CA LYS A 12 -6.86 4.74 8.66
C LYS A 12 -7.02 3.32 9.18
N CYS A 13 -7.32 3.20 10.47
CA CYS A 13 -7.88 2.00 11.05
C CYS A 13 -9.43 2.16 11.11
N PRO A 14 -10.22 1.17 10.67
CA PRO A 14 -11.67 1.22 10.88
C PRO A 14 -12.01 1.22 12.37
N GLU A 15 -13.22 1.67 12.70
CA GLU A 15 -13.74 1.68 14.07
C GLU A 15 -14.27 0.29 14.46
N ALA A 16 -13.86 -0.22 15.63
CA ALA A 16 -14.31 -1.47 16.21
C ALA A 16 -14.33 -1.37 17.76
N ASP A 17 -15.02 -2.31 18.42
CA ASP A 17 -15.31 -2.24 19.87
C ASP A 17 -14.10 -2.59 20.77
N ASN A 18 -12.92 -2.86 20.22
CA ASN A 18 -11.71 -3.28 20.92
C ASN A 18 -10.60 -2.21 20.94
N LYS A 19 -9.74 -2.25 21.97
CA LYS A 19 -8.59 -1.32 22.11
C LYS A 19 -7.36 -1.77 21.33
N ASP A 20 -7.61 -2.39 20.19
CA ASP A 20 -6.60 -3.02 19.38
C ASP A 20 -5.88 -1.97 18.52
N GLU A 21 -4.59 -2.19 18.28
CA GLU A 21 -3.75 -1.30 17.47
C GLU A 21 -3.33 -1.98 16.17
N THR A 22 -3.37 -1.22 15.08
CA THR A 22 -2.87 -1.63 13.77
C THR A 22 -1.50 -1.02 13.56
N ARG A 23 -0.52 -1.83 13.16
CA ARG A 23 0.85 -1.34 12.89
C ARG A 23 1.17 -1.41 11.41
N GLY A 24 1.86 -0.40 10.92
CA GLY A 24 2.31 -0.37 9.54
C GLY A 24 3.63 0.38 9.36
N ALA A 25 4.10 0.37 8.13
CA ALA A 25 5.30 1.09 7.72
C ALA A 25 5.22 1.54 6.27
N ILE A 26 5.92 2.61 5.93
CA ILE A 26 6.05 3.11 4.56
C ILE A 26 7.49 2.87 4.10
N PHE A 27 7.61 2.31 2.90
CA PHE A 27 8.87 2.03 2.23
C PHE A 27 8.90 2.78 0.90
N ILE A 28 10.09 3.23 0.52
CA ILE A 28 10.40 3.75 -0.81
C ILE A 28 11.61 3.01 -1.34
N ASP A 29 11.52 2.41 -2.54
CA ASP A 29 12.61 1.67 -3.18
C ASP A 29 13.26 0.61 -2.25
N ALA A 30 12.40 -0.13 -1.53
CA ALA A 30 12.77 -1.12 -0.50
C ALA A 30 13.48 -0.55 0.75
N GLU A 31 13.58 0.77 0.89
CA GLU A 31 14.09 1.44 2.09
C GLU A 31 12.92 1.84 3.03
N GLU A 32 12.97 1.38 4.28
CA GLU A 32 11.99 1.77 5.30
C GLU A 32 12.14 3.26 5.63
N LYS A 33 11.08 4.05 5.43
CA LYS A 33 11.08 5.48 5.74
C LYS A 33 10.50 5.77 7.11
N VAL A 34 9.42 5.09 7.49
CA VAL A 34 8.72 5.35 8.75
C VAL A 34 7.87 4.17 9.17
N LYS A 35 7.83 3.89 10.49
CA LYS A 35 6.84 3.02 11.12
C LYS A 35 5.77 3.84 11.81
N PHE A 36 4.56 3.30 11.84
CA PHE A 36 3.43 3.94 12.49
C PHE A 36 2.54 2.91 13.17
N THR A 37 1.79 3.40 14.15
CA THR A 37 0.74 2.67 14.84
C THR A 37 -0.53 3.49 14.73
N LEU A 38 -1.66 2.84 14.52
CA LEU A 38 -3.00 3.42 14.52
C LEU A 38 -3.79 2.79 15.65
N GLU A 39 -4.37 3.63 16.51
CA GLU A 39 -5.44 3.19 17.40
C GLU A 39 -6.71 2.94 16.59
N ASN A 40 -7.65 2.23 17.21
CA ASN A 40 -8.93 1.93 16.60
C ASN A 40 -9.70 3.20 16.22
N GLY A 41 -10.21 3.26 14.98
CA GLY A 41 -10.87 4.44 14.41
C GLY A 41 -9.94 5.62 14.08
N GLU A 42 -8.63 5.51 14.35
CA GLU A 42 -7.67 6.58 14.09
C GLU A 42 -7.33 6.69 12.59
N SER A 43 -7.17 7.93 12.12
CA SER A 43 -6.54 8.25 10.84
C SER A 43 -5.25 9.03 11.07
N LYS A 44 -4.20 8.74 10.31
CA LYS A 44 -2.94 9.49 10.29
C LYS A 44 -2.54 9.87 8.87
N SER A 45 -2.00 11.07 8.72
CA SER A 45 -1.31 11.51 7.50
C SER A 45 0.19 11.45 7.77
N ILE A 46 0.91 10.68 6.97
CA ILE A 46 2.33 10.40 7.17
C ILE A 46 3.10 10.96 5.99
N GLU A 47 4.01 11.87 6.28
CA GLU A 47 4.83 12.53 5.28
C GLU A 47 6.22 11.89 5.22
N VAL A 48 6.67 11.57 4.00
CA VAL A 48 8.01 11.05 3.73
C VAL A 48 8.64 11.81 2.58
N GLU A 49 9.89 12.20 2.73
CA GLU A 49 10.71 12.77 1.66
C GLU A 49 11.73 11.73 1.20
N PHE A 50 11.98 11.66 -0.10
CA PHE A 50 12.95 10.74 -0.69
C PHE A 50 13.60 11.32 -1.93
N ASP A 51 14.85 10.93 -2.16
CA ASP A 51 15.60 11.31 -3.34
C ASP A 51 15.28 10.35 -4.48
N VAL A 52 14.80 10.89 -5.60
CA VAL A 52 14.63 10.18 -6.85
C VAL A 52 15.72 10.53 -7.83
N LYS A 53 16.01 9.61 -8.75
CA LYS A 53 16.92 9.90 -9.85
C LYS A 53 16.15 10.72 -10.88
N ASP A 54 16.59 11.95 -11.12
CA ASP A 54 16.17 12.78 -12.24
C ASP A 54 16.84 12.26 -13.52
N VAL A 55 16.41 11.07 -13.91
CA VAL A 55 16.77 10.37 -15.14
C VAL A 55 15.46 9.78 -15.66
N ARG A 56 15.21 9.95 -16.96
CA ARG A 56 13.97 9.46 -17.57
C ARG A 56 13.78 7.96 -17.38
N LYS A 57 12.54 7.58 -17.05
CA LYS A 57 12.07 6.20 -16.90
C LYS A 57 12.82 5.40 -15.84
N VAL A 58 13.27 6.06 -14.78
CA VAL A 58 13.70 5.32 -13.58
C VAL A 58 12.45 4.88 -12.84
N GLU A 59 12.32 3.57 -12.64
CA GLU A 59 11.27 2.96 -11.83
C GLU A 59 11.55 3.21 -10.35
N HIS A 60 10.50 3.60 -9.65
CA HIS A 60 10.45 3.80 -8.21
C HIS A 60 9.25 3.05 -7.63
N GLU A 61 9.38 2.64 -6.38
CA GLU A 61 8.36 1.89 -5.66
C GLU A 61 7.97 2.61 -4.36
N LEU A 62 6.68 2.85 -4.16
CA LEU A 62 6.11 3.21 -2.87
C LEU A 62 5.33 2.02 -2.33
N ALA A 63 5.73 1.54 -1.15
CA ALA A 63 5.06 0.43 -0.49
C ALA A 63 4.53 0.81 0.89
N VAL A 64 3.32 0.35 1.18
CA VAL A 64 2.68 0.44 2.49
C VAL A 64 2.56 -0.96 3.05
N HIS A 65 3.26 -1.20 4.15
CA HIS A 65 3.26 -2.48 4.84
C HIS A 65 2.21 -2.44 5.95
N HIS A 66 1.32 -3.43 5.95
CA HIS A 66 0.48 -3.78 7.09
C HIS A 66 1.21 -4.88 7.87
N LEU A 67 1.80 -4.50 9.00
CA LEU A 67 2.77 -5.32 9.74
C LEU A 67 2.15 -6.16 10.85
N TYR A 68 1.05 -5.69 11.43
CA TYR A 68 0.39 -6.39 12.50
C TYR A 68 -1.06 -5.97 12.59
N THR A 69 -1.93 -6.98 12.68
CA THR A 69 -3.28 -6.80 13.15
C THR A 69 -3.64 -7.84 14.23
N PRO A 70 -4.19 -7.40 15.38
CA PRO A 70 -4.59 -8.33 16.44
C PRO A 70 -5.86 -9.12 16.09
N ASN A 71 -6.68 -8.65 15.13
CA ASN A 71 -7.90 -9.32 14.72
C ASN A 71 -8.33 -8.88 13.30
N PRO A 72 -9.19 -9.65 12.60
CA PRO A 72 -9.63 -9.33 11.23
C PRO A 72 -10.42 -8.02 11.05
N LEU A 73 -10.96 -7.44 12.12
CA LEU A 73 -11.67 -6.16 12.10
C LEU A 73 -10.70 -4.97 12.19
N SER A 74 -9.45 -5.18 12.62
CA SER A 74 -8.41 -4.15 12.69
C SER A 74 -7.63 -4.04 11.38
N ALA A 75 -8.29 -3.66 10.29
CA ALA A 75 -7.65 -3.51 8.98
C ALA A 75 -6.79 -2.24 8.87
N LEU A 76 -5.87 -2.21 7.91
CA LEU A 76 -5.20 -0.98 7.47
C LEU A 76 -5.85 -0.48 6.18
N ILE A 77 -6.33 0.77 6.17
CA ILE A 77 -6.96 1.38 5.00
C ILE A 77 -6.06 2.49 4.49
N ILE A 78 -5.70 2.44 3.21
CA ILE A 78 -5.05 3.56 2.51
C ILE A 78 -6.16 4.47 1.98
N GLU A 79 -6.32 5.65 2.57
CA GLU A 79 -7.37 6.60 2.16
C GLU A 79 -6.97 7.37 0.89
N THR A 80 -5.72 7.83 0.85
CA THR A 80 -5.13 8.52 -0.31
C THR A 80 -3.62 8.53 -0.19
N ILE A 81 -2.94 8.69 -1.33
CA ILE A 81 -1.52 9.00 -1.41
C ILE A 81 -1.39 10.24 -2.28
N ILE A 82 -0.65 11.22 -1.77
CA ILE A 82 -0.30 12.46 -2.46
C ILE A 82 1.19 12.40 -2.77
N LEU A 83 1.57 12.54 -4.04
CA LEU A 83 2.97 12.67 -4.46
C LEU A 83 3.20 14.07 -5.00
N ASP A 84 4.15 14.80 -4.42
CA ASP A 84 4.52 16.17 -4.80
C ASP A 84 3.30 17.09 -4.98
N ASP A 85 2.45 17.13 -3.95
CA ASP A 85 1.17 17.87 -3.89
C ASP A 85 0.08 17.40 -4.89
N ILE A 86 0.27 16.26 -5.56
CA ILE A 86 -0.71 15.65 -6.48
C ILE A 86 -1.37 14.44 -5.81
N ASP A 87 -2.70 14.49 -5.62
CA ASP A 87 -3.49 13.34 -5.15
C ASP A 87 -3.61 12.30 -6.27
N LEU A 88 -3.17 11.07 -5.99
CA LEU A 88 -3.17 9.98 -6.97
C LEU A 88 -4.57 9.38 -7.21
N GLY A 89 -5.53 9.59 -6.30
CA GLY A 89 -6.93 9.20 -6.46
C GLY A 89 -7.12 7.78 -6.99
N VAL A 90 -7.63 7.65 -8.22
CA VAL A 90 -7.94 6.35 -8.83
C VAL A 90 -6.69 5.55 -9.22
N ILE A 91 -5.53 6.19 -9.35
CA ILE A 91 -4.27 5.53 -9.73
C ILE A 91 -3.84 4.54 -8.64
N LEU A 92 -4.24 4.74 -7.39
CA LEU A 92 -3.98 3.80 -6.29
C LEU A 92 -4.56 2.41 -6.55
N TYR A 93 -5.66 2.33 -7.29
CA TYR A 93 -6.24 1.05 -7.66
C TYR A 93 -5.42 0.27 -8.70
N LYS A 94 -4.40 0.90 -9.31
CA LYS A 94 -3.42 0.27 -10.19
C LYS A 94 -2.22 -0.35 -9.44
N GLY A 95 -2.18 -0.27 -8.11
CA GLY A 95 -1.15 -0.94 -7.33
C GLY A 95 -1.27 -2.46 -7.36
N GLU A 96 -0.49 -3.10 -6.49
CA GLU A 96 -0.56 -4.53 -6.17
C GLU A 96 -0.63 -4.67 -4.66
N TYR A 97 -1.43 -5.61 -4.16
CA TYR A 97 -1.45 -5.99 -2.75
C TYR A 97 -1.08 -7.47 -2.61
N LYS A 98 -0.09 -7.74 -1.76
CA LYS A 98 0.45 -9.07 -1.47
C LYS A 98 0.13 -9.42 -0.01
N PRO A 99 -1.02 -10.06 0.26
CA PRO A 99 -1.39 -10.49 1.60
C PRO A 99 -0.50 -11.63 2.09
N VAL A 100 -0.25 -11.65 3.39
CA VAL A 100 0.36 -12.77 4.13
C VAL A 100 -0.77 -13.44 4.90
N TYR A 101 -1.19 -14.59 4.40
CA TYR A 101 -2.25 -15.38 5.04
C TYR A 101 -1.68 -16.22 6.19
N PRO A 102 -2.33 -16.23 7.36
CA PRO A 102 -1.85 -17.03 8.49
C PRO A 102 -2.15 -18.51 8.31
N GLU A 103 -1.30 -19.36 8.89
CA GLU A 103 -1.62 -20.78 9.11
C GLU A 103 -2.48 -20.95 10.37
N PRO A 104 -3.43 -21.91 10.40
CA PRO A 104 -3.69 -22.94 9.40
C PRO A 104 -4.65 -22.52 8.27
N TRP A 105 -5.16 -21.28 8.29
CA TRP A 105 -6.21 -20.82 7.36
C TRP A 105 -5.80 -20.99 5.89
N TYR A 106 -4.55 -20.68 5.55
CA TYR A 106 -4.03 -20.89 4.19
C TYR A 106 -4.11 -22.35 3.77
N SER A 107 -3.57 -23.27 4.57
CA SER A 107 -3.61 -24.71 4.29
C SER A 107 -5.04 -25.23 4.18
N ASP A 108 -5.93 -24.81 5.08
CA ASP A 108 -7.33 -25.22 5.10
C ASP A 108 -8.08 -24.78 3.81
N GLU A 109 -7.83 -23.57 3.30
CA GLU A 109 -8.44 -23.08 2.06
C GLU A 109 -7.90 -23.82 0.82
N VAL A 110 -6.60 -24.14 0.80
CA VAL A 110 -5.98 -24.96 -0.26
C VAL A 110 -6.58 -26.36 -0.28
N ASP A 111 -6.67 -27.04 0.87
CA ASP A 111 -7.25 -28.37 1.01
C ASP A 111 -8.74 -28.39 0.66
N ALA A 112 -9.45 -27.29 0.91
CA ALA A 112 -10.85 -27.09 0.52
C ALA A 112 -11.04 -26.73 -0.97
N GLY A 113 -9.96 -26.71 -1.77
CA GLY A 113 -9.98 -26.42 -3.20
C GLY A 113 -10.22 -24.95 -3.55
N ARG A 114 -9.96 -24.03 -2.61
CA ARG A 114 -10.10 -22.58 -2.76
C ARG A 114 -8.78 -21.87 -2.44
N PRO A 115 -7.69 -22.13 -3.19
CA PRO A 115 -6.41 -21.49 -2.90
C PRO A 115 -6.56 -19.96 -2.92
N PRO A 116 -6.16 -19.25 -1.86
CA PRO A 116 -6.29 -17.81 -1.80
C PRO A 116 -5.32 -17.15 -2.78
N LYS A 117 -5.65 -15.95 -3.24
CA LYS A 117 -4.81 -15.23 -4.21
C LYS A 117 -3.58 -14.64 -3.53
N GLU A 118 -2.39 -14.97 -4.02
CA GLU A 118 -1.13 -14.45 -3.49
C GLU A 118 -0.89 -12.97 -3.85
N ILE A 119 -1.50 -12.50 -4.94
CA ILE A 119 -1.44 -11.11 -5.41
C ILE A 119 -2.86 -10.66 -5.75
N ILE A 120 -3.26 -9.50 -5.25
CA ILE A 120 -4.55 -8.85 -5.53
C ILE A 120 -4.28 -7.49 -6.17
N GLY A 121 -4.88 -7.24 -7.34
CA GLY A 121 -4.47 -6.15 -8.21
C GLY A 121 -3.39 -6.62 -9.17
N ASP A 122 -3.63 -6.42 -10.46
CA ASP A 122 -2.66 -6.69 -11.51
C ASP A 122 -2.89 -5.69 -12.65
N PRO A 123 -2.16 -4.57 -12.68
CA PRO A 123 -2.33 -3.55 -13.70
C PRO A 123 -1.89 -4.01 -15.09
N GLU A 124 -1.04 -5.03 -15.22
CA GLU A 124 -0.51 -5.49 -16.51
C GLU A 124 -1.40 -6.55 -17.17
N SER A 125 -1.93 -7.51 -16.39
CA SER A 125 -2.75 -8.59 -16.93
C SER A 125 -4.25 -8.28 -16.92
N GLY A 126 -4.70 -7.35 -16.08
CA GLY A 126 -6.11 -6.96 -15.94
C GLY A 126 -7.04 -8.07 -15.44
N LYS A 127 -6.47 -9.22 -15.00
CA LYS A 127 -7.24 -10.41 -14.61
C LYS A 127 -7.73 -10.36 -13.17
N ASP A 128 -6.99 -9.68 -12.31
CA ASP A 128 -7.22 -9.69 -10.86
C ASP A 128 -7.87 -8.42 -10.32
N GLY A 129 -8.38 -7.57 -11.22
CA GLY A 129 -9.08 -6.34 -10.88
C GLY A 129 -8.15 -5.29 -10.27
N ASN A 130 -8.75 -4.39 -9.50
CA ASN A 130 -8.06 -3.27 -8.86
C ASN A 130 -7.45 -3.71 -7.51
N ALA A 131 -6.33 -3.10 -7.15
CA ALA A 131 -5.73 -3.29 -5.82
C ALA A 131 -6.69 -2.84 -4.71
N PRO A 132 -6.87 -3.65 -3.65
CA PRO A 132 -7.65 -3.24 -2.51
C PRO A 132 -6.85 -2.22 -1.68
N LEU A 133 -7.45 -1.06 -1.44
CA LEU A 133 -6.92 -0.09 -0.47
C LEU A 133 -7.28 -0.46 0.98
N PHE A 134 -8.20 -1.43 1.15
CA PHE A 134 -8.53 -2.06 2.42
C PHE A 134 -7.66 -3.32 2.59
N MET A 135 -6.66 -3.24 3.45
CA MET A 135 -5.71 -4.32 3.74
C MET A 135 -6.14 -5.03 5.03
N GLY A 136 -7.01 -6.03 4.90
CA GLY A 136 -7.52 -6.80 6.04
C GLY A 136 -6.50 -7.78 6.64
N TRP A 137 -5.65 -8.36 5.80
CA TRP A 137 -4.54 -9.22 6.24
C TRP A 137 -3.25 -8.43 6.34
N GLU A 138 -2.31 -8.91 7.14
CA GLU A 138 -0.92 -8.45 7.05
C GLU A 138 -0.43 -8.61 5.60
N GLY A 139 0.50 -7.76 5.17
CA GLY A 139 0.96 -7.79 3.79
C GLY A 139 1.45 -6.44 3.30
N VAL A 140 1.67 -6.36 2.00
CA VAL A 140 2.30 -5.19 1.38
C VAL A 140 1.45 -4.71 0.21
N TYR A 141 1.01 -3.45 0.28
CA TYR A 141 0.52 -2.74 -0.89
C TYR A 141 1.68 -2.01 -1.55
N THR A 142 1.80 -2.11 -2.86
CA THR A 142 2.89 -1.55 -3.65
C THR A 142 2.31 -0.76 -4.82
N LEU A 143 2.80 0.47 -5.00
CA LEU A 143 2.56 1.29 -6.18
C LEU A 143 3.88 1.61 -6.86
N LYS A 144 3.99 1.23 -8.13
CA LYS A 144 5.15 1.56 -8.96
C LYS A 144 4.87 2.81 -9.78
N PHE A 145 5.88 3.66 -9.90
CA PHE A 145 5.82 4.85 -10.73
C PHE A 145 7.19 5.12 -11.35
N THR A 146 7.24 5.98 -12.38
CA THR A 146 8.50 6.35 -13.02
C THR A 146 8.76 7.85 -12.93
N THR A 147 10.03 8.26 -12.89
CA THR A 147 10.40 9.67 -13.03
C THR A 147 10.68 10.08 -14.48
N PRO A 148 10.45 11.35 -14.85
CA PRO A 148 9.81 12.40 -14.05
C PRO A 148 8.34 12.10 -13.74
N LEU A 149 7.89 12.41 -12.52
CA LEU A 149 6.55 12.03 -12.03
C LEU A 149 5.43 12.54 -12.95
N TYR A 150 5.58 13.77 -13.49
CA TYR A 150 4.58 14.34 -14.39
C TYR A 150 4.39 13.54 -15.68
N GLU A 151 5.46 12.96 -16.25
CA GLU A 151 5.35 12.14 -17.48
C GLU A 151 4.57 10.87 -17.17
N TRP A 152 4.87 10.24 -16.02
CA TRP A 152 4.17 9.04 -15.58
C TRP A 152 2.69 9.31 -15.30
N LEU A 153 2.35 10.42 -14.64
CA LEU A 153 0.96 10.79 -14.37
C LEU A 153 0.15 10.96 -15.66
N LEU A 154 0.71 11.59 -16.71
CA LEU A 154 0.03 11.76 -18.00
C LEU A 154 -0.30 10.44 -18.69
N GLU A 155 0.49 9.40 -18.46
CA GLU A 155 0.25 8.06 -19.01
C GLU A 155 -0.81 7.28 -18.20
N HIS A 156 -1.11 7.69 -16.97
CA HIS A 156 -1.90 6.92 -16.01
C HIS A 156 -3.15 7.63 -15.48
N LEU A 157 -3.36 8.92 -15.78
CA LEU A 157 -4.58 9.70 -15.51
C LEU A 157 -5.77 9.32 -16.41
#